data_AF-A0A968V358-F1
#
_entry.id   AF-A0A968V358-F1
#
_cell.length_a   1.000
_cell.length_b   1.000
_cell.length_c   1.000
_cell.angle_alpha   90.00
_cell.angle_beta   90.00
_cell.angle_gamma   90.00
#
_symmetry.space_group_name_H-M   'P 1'
#
loop_
_entity.id
_entity.type
_entity.pdbx_description
1 polymer ?
#
loop_
_entity_poly.entity_id
_entity_poly.type
_entity_poly.pdbx_seq_one_letter_code
_entity_poly.pdbx_strand_id
1 'polypeptide(L)'
;ATTQNVCVFTYSHLALLLSYSDVEGQAKAQELLKKIFETIQALNPSKNATDYWLAINKLMLSFSKKIQPLWDIEKGVATESIAVSKDEALTFLAQEREKIMRMSHEEALKELIKVHKIESRIETINAIADNGLFTLK
;
A
#
# COMPACT_ATOMS: atom_id res chain seq x y z
N ALA A 1 -12.49 3.48 -4.04
CA ALA A 1 -13.00 3.45 -2.67
C ALA A 1 -14.49 3.79 -2.63
N THR A 2 -14.86 5.06 -2.85
CA THR A 2 -16.25 5.55 -2.71
C THR A 2 -17.26 4.90 -3.64
N THR A 3 -16.95 4.70 -4.93
CA THR A 3 -17.86 4.01 -5.88
C THR A 3 -18.18 2.55 -5.48
N GLN A 4 -17.26 1.87 -4.80
CA GLN A 4 -17.40 0.47 -4.41
C GLN A 4 -17.70 0.29 -2.92
N ASN A 5 -18.00 1.39 -2.21
CA ASN A 5 -18.19 1.38 -0.75
C ASN A 5 -17.06 0.69 0.03
N VAL A 6 -15.81 0.93 -0.39
CA VAL A 6 -14.62 0.36 0.24
C VAL A 6 -14.00 1.39 1.18
N CYS A 7 -13.80 0.99 2.44
CA CYS A 7 -13.02 1.74 3.42
C CYS A 7 -11.52 1.50 3.20
N VAL A 8 -10.76 2.57 3.05
CA VAL A 8 -9.32 2.56 2.90
C VAL A 8 -8.73 3.27 4.11
N PHE A 9 -7.90 2.55 4.85
CA PHE A 9 -7.13 3.08 5.97
C PHE A 9 -5.64 2.95 5.70
N THR A 10 -4.87 3.89 6.24
CA THR A 10 -3.44 3.69 6.46
C THR A 10 -3.22 3.02 7.81
N TYR A 11 -2.02 2.48 8.04
CA TYR A 11 -1.67 1.92 9.35
C TYR A 11 -1.81 2.93 10.49
N SER A 12 -1.53 4.21 10.25
CA SER A 12 -1.74 5.28 11.26
C SER A 12 -3.21 5.45 11.65
N HIS A 13 -4.16 5.29 10.72
CA HIS A 13 -5.58 5.34 11.06
C HIS A 13 -5.97 4.17 11.99
N LEU A 14 -5.43 2.98 11.72
CA LEU A 14 -5.68 1.78 12.54
C LEU A 14 -5.04 1.89 13.92
N ALA A 15 -3.77 2.33 13.99
CA ALA A 15 -3.05 2.56 15.23
C ALA A 15 -3.76 3.61 16.11
N LEU A 16 -4.28 4.67 15.48
CA LEU A 16 -5.08 5.68 16.18
C LEU A 16 -6.38 5.10 16.74
N LEU A 17 -7.13 4.30 15.96
CA LEU A 17 -8.35 3.66 16.44
C LEU A 17 -8.09 2.72 17.61
N LEU A 18 -6.99 1.96 17.55
CA LEU A 18 -6.57 1.07 18.62
C LEU A 18 -6.23 1.87 19.89
N SER A 19 -5.34 2.86 19.77
CA SER A 19 -4.96 3.73 20.89
C SER A 19 -6.14 4.48 21.48
N TYR A 20 -7.06 4.94 20.63
CA TYR A 20 -8.29 5.60 21.08
C TYR A 20 -9.19 4.64 21.85
N SER A 21 -9.25 3.37 21.45
CA SER A 21 -10.01 2.35 22.17
C SER A 21 -9.47 2.07 23.58
N ASP A 22 -8.16 2.20 23.78
CA ASP A 22 -7.53 2.07 25.10
C ASP A 22 -7.80 3.29 25.99
N VAL A 23 -7.90 4.50 25.40
CA VAL A 23 -8.08 5.76 26.14
C VAL A 23 -9.54 6.05 26.49
N GLU A 24 -10.48 5.79 25.58
CA GLU A 24 -11.90 6.16 25.70
C GLU A 24 -12.85 4.95 25.69
N GLY A 25 -12.30 3.74 25.56
CA GLY A 25 -13.03 2.49 25.58
C GLY A 25 -13.48 2.01 24.20
N GLN A 26 -13.68 0.70 24.08
CA GLN A 26 -14.06 0.03 22.84
C GLN A 26 -15.37 0.54 22.25
N ALA A 27 -16.37 0.86 23.08
CA ALA A 27 -17.68 1.31 22.60
C ALA A 27 -17.58 2.63 21.81
N LYS A 28 -16.79 3.59 22.30
CA LYS A 28 -16.55 4.86 21.60
C LYS A 28 -15.72 4.69 20.34
N ALA A 29 -14.73 3.79 20.36
CA ALA A 29 -13.95 3.47 19.15
C ALA A 29 -14.81 2.81 18.07
N GLN A 30 -15.70 1.89 18.44
CA GLN A 30 -16.67 1.28 17.53
C GLN A 30 -17.66 2.31 16.97
N GLU A 31 -18.14 3.26 17.80
CA GLU A 31 -18.98 4.36 17.32
C GLU A 31 -18.26 5.22 16.29
N LEU A 32 -17.00 5.59 16.54
CA LEU A 32 -16.18 6.32 15.57
C LEU A 32 -16.02 5.53 14.27
N LEU A 33 -15.69 4.25 14.37
CA LEU A 33 -15.54 3.38 13.19
C LEU A 33 -16.83 3.31 12.37
N LYS A 34 -17.98 3.18 13.03
CA LYS A 34 -19.28 3.20 12.38
C LYS A 34 -19.51 4.52 11.64
N LYS A 35 -19.25 5.67 12.28
CA LYS A 35 -19.38 6.98 11.63
C LYS A 35 -18.45 7.14 10.43
N ILE A 36 -17.25 6.55 10.46
CA ILE A 36 -16.34 6.55 9.32
C ILE A 36 -16.97 5.79 8.14
N PHE A 37 -17.53 4.61 8.38
CA PHE A 37 -18.21 3.83 7.34
C PHE A 37 -19.41 4.58 6.75
N GLU A 38 -20.25 5.17 7.60
CA GLU A 38 -21.38 6.00 7.16
C GLU A 38 -20.92 7.21 6.34
N THR A 39 -19.81 7.84 6.72
CA THR A 39 -19.23 8.97 5.98
C THR A 39 -18.73 8.54 4.61
N ILE A 40 -18.06 7.39 4.49
CA ILE A 40 -17.58 6.88 3.20
C ILE A 40 -18.74 6.58 2.25
N GLN A 41 -19.85 6.05 2.78
CA GLN A 41 -21.05 5.80 2.00
C GLN A 41 -21.71 7.10 1.51
N ALA A 42 -21.63 8.18 2.31
CA ALA A 42 -22.17 9.49 1.97
C ALA A 42 -21.27 10.33 1.05
N LEU A 43 -20.01 9.94 0.86
CA LEU A 43 -19.09 10.66 -0.01
C LEU A 43 -19.46 10.47 -1.48
N ASN A 44 -19.48 11.58 -2.22
CA ASN A 44 -19.66 11.54 -3.66
C ASN A 44 -18.54 10.71 -4.32
N PRO A 45 -18.89 9.80 -5.24
CA PRO A 45 -17.91 9.06 -6.03
C PRO A 45 -16.93 10.02 -6.72
N SER A 46 -15.64 9.88 -6.42
CA SER A 46 -14.59 10.74 -6.93
C SER A 46 -13.28 9.97 -7.04
N LYS A 47 -12.45 10.33 -8.02
CA LYS A 47 -11.06 9.87 -8.16
C LYS A 47 -10.10 10.70 -7.31
N ASN A 48 -10.57 11.78 -6.67
CA ASN A 48 -9.75 12.63 -5.83
C ASN A 48 -9.51 11.97 -4.47
N ALA A 49 -8.27 11.52 -4.25
CA ALA A 49 -7.86 10.96 -2.97
C ALA A 49 -7.86 12.00 -1.84
N THR A 50 -7.57 13.26 -2.14
CA THR A 50 -7.51 14.34 -1.14
C THR A 50 -8.85 14.55 -0.46
N ASP A 51 -9.95 14.56 -1.23
CA ASP A 51 -11.30 14.75 -0.67
C ASP A 51 -11.68 13.60 0.25
N TYR A 52 -11.31 12.37 -0.12
CA TYR A 52 -11.51 11.18 0.69
C TYR A 52 -10.80 11.27 2.04
N TRP A 53 -9.50 11.57 2.02
CA TRP A 53 -8.70 11.69 3.23
C TRP A 53 -9.12 12.87 4.10
N LEU A 54 -9.47 14.01 3.48
CA LEU A 54 -9.94 15.18 4.23
C LEU A 54 -11.23 14.86 5.01
N ALA A 55 -12.17 14.15 4.39
CA ALA A 55 -13.41 13.76 5.05
C ALA A 55 -13.17 12.82 6.24
N ILE A 56 -12.35 11.79 6.07
CA ILE A 56 -12.02 10.83 7.14
C ILE A 56 -11.25 11.52 8.27
N ASN A 57 -10.20 12.27 7.95
CA ASN A 57 -9.35 12.92 8.94
C ASN A 57 -10.15 13.94 9.76
N LYS A 58 -10.98 14.74 9.08
CA LYS A 58 -11.85 15.72 9.74
C LYS A 58 -12.83 15.04 10.69
N LEU A 59 -13.47 13.95 10.26
CA LEU A 59 -14.37 13.19 11.10
C LEU A 59 -13.65 12.68 12.36
N MET A 60 -12.50 12.02 12.21
CA MET A 60 -11.73 11.48 13.34
C MET A 60 -11.32 12.59 14.32
N LEU A 61 -10.70 13.66 13.82
CA LEU A 61 -10.26 14.78 14.67
C LEU A 61 -11.41 15.49 15.38
N SER A 62 -12.59 15.54 14.76
CA SER A 62 -13.78 16.18 15.35
C SER A 62 -14.55 15.30 16.35
N PHE A 63 -14.29 13.99 16.38
CA PHE A 63 -15.10 13.05 17.16
C PHE A 63 -14.86 13.16 18.67
N SER A 64 -13.60 13.36 19.09
CA SER A 64 -13.25 13.54 20.50
C SER A 64 -12.00 14.40 20.66
N LYS A 65 -11.99 15.23 21.71
CA LYS A 65 -10.81 16.04 22.09
C LYS A 65 -9.59 15.18 22.44
N LYS A 66 -9.78 13.90 22.80
CA LYS A 66 -8.69 12.96 23.10
C LYS A 66 -7.99 12.42 21.85
N ILE A 67 -8.55 12.61 20.66
CA ILE A 67 -7.95 12.12 19.41
C ILE A 67 -6.78 13.00 18.97
N GLN A 68 -6.84 14.32 19.20
CA GLN A 68 -5.79 15.24 18.75
C GLN A 68 -4.38 14.84 19.26
N PRO A 69 -4.16 14.57 20.56
CA PRO A 69 -2.84 14.13 21.02
C PRO A 69 -2.37 12.81 20.40
N LEU A 70 -3.28 11.85 20.20
CA LEU A 70 -2.97 10.56 19.56
C LEU A 70 -2.61 10.75 18.08
N TRP A 71 -3.34 11.62 17.41
CA TRP A 71 -3.09 11.99 16.01
C TRP A 71 -1.72 12.63 15.81
N ASP A 72 -1.32 13.52 16.72
CA ASP A 72 -0.02 14.20 16.62
C ASP A 72 1.15 13.21 16.78
N ILE A 73 1.01 12.21 17.64
CA ILE A 73 1.98 11.11 17.77
C ILE A 73 2.06 10.32 16.46
N GLU A 74 0.91 9.85 15.95
CA GLU A 74 0.86 9.06 14.72
C GLU A 74 1.41 9.81 13.51
N LYS A 75 1.17 11.13 13.43
CA LYS A 75 1.72 11.98 12.37
C LYS A 75 3.25 12.06 12.43
N GLY A 76 3.82 12.15 13.64
CA GLY A 76 5.26 12.10 13.85
C GLY A 76 5.85 10.76 13.40
N VAL A 77 5.31 9.66 13.93
CA VAL A 77 5.73 8.29 13.59
C VAL A 77 5.63 8.01 12.08
N ALA A 78 4.54 8.43 11.43
CA ALA A 78 4.38 8.26 9.99
C ALA A 78 5.48 9.00 9.19
N THR A 79 5.84 10.21 9.61
CA THR A 79 6.89 11.01 8.96
C THR A 79 8.26 10.36 9.12
N GLU A 80 8.56 9.89 10.34
CA GLU A 80 9.81 9.18 10.65
C GLU A 80 9.91 7.85 9.87
N SER A 81 8.83 7.07 9.83
CA SER A 81 8.76 5.81 9.09
C SER A 81 9.00 6.00 7.59
N ILE A 82 8.43 7.06 7.00
CA ILE A 82 8.69 7.41 5.60
C ILE A 82 10.16 7.76 5.38
N ALA A 83 10.78 8.52 6.29
CA ALA A 83 12.18 8.91 6.18
C ALA A 83 13.11 7.69 6.24
N VAL A 84 12.89 6.79 7.22
CA VAL A 84 13.65 5.53 7.36
C VAL A 84 13.48 4.65 6.12
N SER A 85 12.24 4.44 5.66
CA SER A 85 11.96 3.60 4.49
C SER A 85 12.63 4.15 3.22
N LYS A 86 12.68 5.48 3.10
CA LYS A 86 13.36 6.15 1.97
C LYS A 86 14.86 5.91 2.02
N ASP A 87 15.48 6.06 3.18
CA ASP A 87 16.92 5.85 3.36
C ASP A 87 17.32 4.39 3.08
N GLU A 88 16.55 3.44 3.59
CA GLU A 88 16.74 2.01 3.34
C GLU A 88 16.63 1.69 1.84
N ALA A 89 15.58 2.19 1.17
CA ALA A 89 15.39 1.96 -0.26
C ALA A 89 16.53 2.56 -1.11
N LEU A 90 17.02 3.75 -0.76
CA LEU A 90 18.16 4.37 -1.45
C LEU A 90 19.46 3.60 -1.21
N THR A 91 19.68 3.13 0.02
CA THR A 91 20.84 2.31 0.38
C THR A 91 20.84 0.99 -0.39
N PHE A 92 19.70 0.30 -0.44
CA PHE A 92 19.53 -0.91 -1.23
C PHE A 92 19.86 -0.70 -2.71
N LEU A 93 19.35 0.38 -3.31
CA LEU A 93 19.63 0.70 -4.72
C LEU A 93 21.11 1.06 -4.95
N ALA A 94 21.77 1.72 -4.00
CA ALA A 94 23.20 2.00 -4.09
C ALA A 94 24.03 0.71 -4.07
N GLN A 95 23.65 -0.25 -3.22
CA GLN A 95 24.28 -1.57 -3.14
C GLN A 95 24.07 -2.39 -4.42
N GLU A 96 22.85 -2.43 -4.97
CA GLU A 96 22.60 -3.12 -6.24
C GLU A 96 23.35 -2.48 -7.40
N ARG A 97 23.46 -1.14 -7.44
CA ARG A 97 24.29 -0.44 -8.43
C ARG A 97 25.76 -0.85 -8.31
N GLU A 98 26.30 -0.87 -7.10
CA GLU A 98 27.70 -1.26 -6.87
C GLU A 98 27.95 -2.71 -7.28
N LYS A 99 27.04 -3.62 -6.93
CA LYS A 99 27.08 -5.02 -7.33
C LYS A 99 27.12 -5.16 -8.85
N ILE A 100 26.25 -4.47 -9.60
CA ILE A 100 26.26 -4.46 -11.06
C ILE A 100 27.61 -3.96 -11.60
N MET A 101 28.13 -2.85 -11.06
CA MET A 101 29.39 -2.26 -11.49
C MET A 101 30.61 -3.16 -11.26
N ARG A 102 30.52 -4.10 -10.31
CA ARG A 102 31.59 -5.06 -9.99
C ARG A 102 31.48 -6.38 -10.76
N MET A 103 30.39 -6.61 -11.49
CA MET A 103 30.21 -7.84 -12.26
C MET A 103 31.26 -7.95 -13.36
N SER A 104 31.78 -9.16 -13.56
CA SER A 104 32.51 -9.52 -14.77
C SER A 104 31.58 -9.51 -15.98
N HIS A 105 32.16 -9.51 -17.18
CA HIS A 105 31.41 -9.57 -18.43
C HIS A 105 30.46 -10.77 -18.50
N GLU A 106 30.92 -11.96 -18.08
CA GLU A 106 30.09 -13.18 -18.08
C GLU A 106 28.94 -13.11 -17.07
N GLU A 107 29.19 -12.58 -15.87
CA GLU A 107 28.15 -12.40 -14.86
C GLU A 107 27.08 -11.41 -15.32
N ALA A 108 27.51 -10.30 -15.93
CA ALA A 108 26.60 -9.30 -16.49
C ALA A 108 25.73 -9.89 -17.61
N LEU A 109 26.31 -10.69 -18.53
CA LEU A 109 25.54 -11.37 -19.58
C LEU A 109 24.51 -12.35 -19.01
N LYS A 110 24.88 -13.14 -17.99
CA LYS A 110 23.96 -14.08 -17.32
C LYS A 110 22.80 -13.35 -16.63
N GLU A 111 23.08 -12.28 -15.89
CA GLU A 111 22.03 -11.49 -15.23
C GLU A 111 21.14 -10.76 -16.25
N LEU A 112 21.67 -10.30 -17.39
CA LEU A 112 20.86 -9.75 -18.48
C LEU A 112 19.87 -10.78 -19.05
N ILE A 113 20.33 -11.99 -19.35
CA ILE A 113 19.46 -13.09 -19.84
C ILE A 113 18.33 -13.37 -18.85
N LYS A 114 18.66 -13.37 -17.54
CA LYS A 114 17.72 -13.61 -16.45
C LYS A 114 16.71 -12.48 -16.27
N VAL A 115 17.12 -11.21 -16.27
CA VAL A 115 16.22 -10.05 -16.14
C VAL A 115 15.23 -9.98 -17.31
N HIS A 116 15.70 -10.30 -18.53
CA HIS A 116 14.83 -10.38 -19.71
C HIS A 116 13.98 -11.65 -19.76
N LYS A 117 14.20 -12.59 -18.83
CA LYS A 117 13.48 -13.86 -18.71
C LYS A 117 13.46 -14.65 -20.04
N ILE A 118 14.57 -14.62 -20.78
CA ILE A 118 14.62 -15.19 -22.14
C ILE A 118 14.26 -16.68 -22.12
N GLU A 119 14.84 -17.44 -21.20
CA GLU A 119 14.56 -18.88 -21.05
C GLU A 119 13.09 -19.18 -20.75
N SER A 120 12.50 -18.47 -19.79
CA SER A 120 11.07 -18.65 -19.45
C SER A 120 10.14 -18.33 -20.62
N ARG A 121 10.51 -17.38 -21.50
CA ARG A 121 9.76 -17.10 -22.73
C ARG A 121 9.88 -18.23 -23.75
N ILE A 122 11.08 -18.80 -23.92
CA ILE A 122 11.31 -19.96 -24.78
C ILE A 122 10.50 -21.16 -24.29
N GLU A 123 10.54 -21.45 -22.98
CA GLU A 123 9.75 -22.52 -22.36
C GLU A 123 8.26 -22.34 -22.60
N THR A 124 7.75 -21.11 -22.41
CA THR A 124 6.33 -20.81 -22.65
C THR A 124 5.95 -21.06 -24.10
N ILE A 125 6.77 -20.64 -25.07
CA ILE A 125 6.50 -20.85 -26.50
C ILE A 125 6.51 -22.34 -26.83
N ASN A 126 7.48 -23.10 -26.33
CA ASN A 126 7.56 -24.54 -26.57
C ASN A 126 6.42 -25.32 -25.92
N ALA A 127 5.88 -24.82 -24.80
CA ALA A 127 4.74 -25.42 -24.12
C ALA A 127 3.39 -25.17 -24.82
N ILE A 128 3.33 -24.21 -25.77
CA ILE A 128 2.13 -23.99 -26.58
C ILE A 128 2.02 -25.16 -27.57
N ALA A 129 1.08 -26.06 -27.30
CA ALA A 129 0.67 -27.11 -28.20
C ALA A 129 -0.71 -26.80 -28.80
N ASP A 130 -0.99 -27.38 -29.98
CA ASP A 130 -2.34 -27.38 -30.55
C ASP A 130 -3.32 -28.00 -29.54
N ASN A 131 -4.33 -27.23 -29.15
CA ASN A 131 -5.35 -27.66 -28.20
C ASN A 131 -6.44 -28.53 -28.87
N GLY A 132 -6.27 -28.89 -30.15
CA GLY A 132 -7.17 -29.77 -30.88
C GLY A 132 -8.55 -29.15 -31.14
N LEU A 133 -8.70 -27.83 -30.94
CA LEU A 133 -10.01 -27.17 -31.11
C LEU A 133 -10.52 -27.23 -32.55
N PHE A 134 -9.61 -27.41 -33.52
CA PHE A 134 -9.91 -27.41 -34.95
C PHE A 134 -9.60 -28.73 -35.66
N THR A 135 -9.28 -29.81 -34.93
CA THR A 135 -9.13 -31.14 -35.56
C THR A 135 -10.50 -31.65 -36.00
N LEU A 136 -10.77 -31.60 -37.31
CA LEU A 136 -11.94 -32.20 -37.95
C LEU A 136 -11.79 -33.74 -37.96
N LYS A 137 -12.84 -34.46 -37.57
CA LYS A 137 -12.93 -35.92 -37.64
C LYS A 137 -13.06 -36.42 -39.08
#